data_AF-A0A529ETN7-F1
#
_entry.id   AF-A0A529ETN7-F1
#
_cell.length_a   1.000
_cell.length_b   1.000
_cell.length_c   1.000
_cell.angle_alpha   90.00
_cell.angle_beta   90.00
_cell.angle_gamma   90.00
#
_symmetry.space_group_name_H-M   'P 1'
#
loop_
_entity.id
_entity.type
_entity.pdbx_description
1 polymer ?
#
loop_
_entity_poly.entity_id
_entity_poly.type
_entity_poly.pdbx_seq_one_letter_code
_entity_poly.pdbx_strand_id
1 'polypeptide(L)' 'MRHSIPKSQRKSVNTSIDSKLIEEAKALGINMSRAAERGIAKAISDEKSRRWLLENREAIESSNEYVRRNGLPLAKYRLF' A
#
# COMPACT_ATOMS: atom_id res chain seq x y z
N MET A 1 -11.11 28.92 -7.02
CA MET A 1 -10.41 28.21 -8.12
C MET A 1 -10.54 26.71 -7.91
N ARG A 2 -11.31 26.00 -8.74
CA ARG A 2 -11.44 24.54 -8.66
C ARG A 2 -10.24 23.92 -9.37
N HIS A 3 -9.32 23.34 -8.61
CA HIS A 3 -8.22 22.57 -9.20
C HIS A 3 -8.82 21.29 -9.80
N SER A 4 -8.83 21.18 -11.13
CA SER A 4 -9.12 19.91 -11.78
C SER A 4 -7.93 18.99 -11.52
N ILE A 5 -8.17 17.89 -10.80
CA ILE A 5 -7.15 16.85 -10.63
C ILE A 5 -6.84 16.33 -12.04
N PRO A 6 -5.57 16.38 -12.51
CA PRO A 6 -5.24 15.89 -13.83
C PRO A 6 -5.64 14.41 -13.93
N LYS A 7 -6.42 14.10 -14.96
CA LYS A 7 -6.86 12.72 -15.23
C LYS A 7 -5.61 11.90 -15.49
N SER A 8 -5.28 10.97 -14.59
CA SER A 8 -4.13 10.08 -14.74
C SER A 8 -4.14 9.42 -16.12
N GLN A 9 -3.05 9.60 -16.88
CA GLN A 9 -2.91 8.99 -18.19
C GLN A 9 -2.77 7.47 -18.02
N ARG A 10 -3.81 6.73 -18.39
CA ARG A 10 -3.77 5.26 -18.39
C ARG A 10 -2.96 4.78 -19.58
N LYS A 11 -2.01 3.88 -19.33
CA LYS A 11 -1.31 3.14 -20.38
C LYS A 11 -1.85 1.72 -20.44
N SER A 12 -2.12 1.24 -21.65
CA SER A 12 -2.43 -0.17 -21.89
C SER A 12 -1.15 -0.98 -21.74
N VAL A 13 -1.22 -2.11 -21.05
CA VAL A 13 -0.10 -3.04 -20.85
C VAL A 13 -0.59 -4.43 -21.23
N ASN A 14 0.16 -5.13 -22.08
CA ASN A 14 -0.11 -6.53 -22.40
C ASN A 14 0.44 -7.41 -21.28
N THR A 15 -0.40 -8.26 -20.68
CA THR A 15 -0.04 -9.13 -19.57
C THR A 15 -0.75 -10.47 -19.71
N SER A 16 -0.06 -11.55 -19.36
CA SER A 16 -0.65 -12.89 -19.34
C SER A 16 -1.29 -13.16 -17.97
N ILE A 17 -2.56 -13.55 -17.97
CA ILE A 17 -3.33 -13.94 -16.79
C ILE A 17 -3.91 -15.33 -17.05
N ASP A 18 -4.06 -16.14 -16.00
CA ASP A 18 -4.70 -17.46 -16.09
C ASP A 18 -6.08 -17.33 -16.75
N SER A 19 -6.31 -18.15 -17.78
CA SER A 19 -7.56 -18.13 -18.55
C SER A 19 -8.79 -18.47 -17.71
N LYS A 20 -8.66 -19.34 -16.70
CA LYS A 20 -9.78 -19.67 -15.80
C LYS A 20 -10.20 -18.47 -14.97
N LEU A 21 -9.25 -17.68 -14.50
CA LEU A 21 -9.52 -16.45 -13.75
C LEU A 21 -10.19 -15.39 -14.63
N ILE A 22 -9.82 -15.30 -15.91
CA ILE A 22 -10.47 -14.40 -16.87
C ILE A 22 -11.92 -14.80 -17.08
N GLU A 23 -12.18 -16.08 -17.34
CA GLU A 23 -13.54 -16.58 -17.59
C GLU A 23 -14.44 -16.44 -16.37
N GLU A 24 -13.92 -16.75 -15.17
CA GLU A 24 -14.65 -16.54 -13.92
C GLU A 24 -14.94 -15.05 -13.67
N ALA A 25 -13.95 -14.17 -13.87
CA ALA A 25 -14.14 -12.73 -13.73
C ALA A 25 -15.20 -12.18 -14.70
N LYS A 26 -15.23 -12.67 -15.95
CA LYS A 26 -16.28 -12.33 -16.91
C LYS A 26 -17.65 -12.81 -16.46
N ALA A 27 -17.76 -14.07 -16.01
CA ALA A 27 -19.01 -14.65 -15.52
C ALA A 27 -19.58 -13.87 -14.33
N LEU A 28 -18.71 -13.34 -13.48
CA LEU A 28 -19.06 -12.52 -12.32
C LEU A 28 -19.22 -11.02 -12.64
N GLY A 29 -19.04 -10.58 -13.89
CA GLY A 29 -19.13 -9.17 -14.28
C GLY A 29 -18.05 -8.27 -13.66
N ILE A 30 -16.90 -8.83 -13.29
CA ILE A 30 -15.81 -8.10 -12.65
C ILE A 30 -15.10 -7.22 -13.69
N ASN A 31 -14.92 -5.94 -13.34
CA ASN A 31 -14.10 -5.03 -14.13
C ASN A 31 -12.61 -5.37 -13.96
N MET A 32 -12.07 -6.16 -14.89
CA MET A 32 -10.68 -6.64 -14.88
C MET A 32 -9.65 -5.51 -14.83
N SER A 33 -9.86 -4.42 -15.58
CA SER A 33 -8.94 -3.27 -15.57
C SER A 33 -8.85 -2.64 -14.18
N ARG A 34 -10.01 -2.42 -13.52
CA ARG A 34 -10.06 -1.89 -12.15
C ARG A 34 -9.51 -2.89 -11.12
N ALA A 35 -9.72 -4.18 -11.32
CA ALA A 35 -9.17 -5.21 -10.45
C ALA A 35 -7.63 -5.24 -10.55
N ALA A 36 -7.09 -5.23 -11.76
CA ALA A 36 -5.65 -5.18 -12.02
C ALA A 36 -5.02 -3.90 -11.45
N GLU A 37 -5.63 -2.74 -11.67
CA GLU A 37 -5.15 -1.46 -11.13
C GLU A 37 -5.06 -1.49 -9.60
N ARG A 38 -6.09 -2.02 -8.92
CA ARG A 38 -6.08 -2.18 -7.45
C ARG A 38 -5.01 -3.16 -6.98
N GLY A 39 -4.85 -4.30 -7.66
CA GLY A 39 -3.84 -5.29 -7.33
C GLY A 39 -2.42 -4.73 -7.46
N ILE A 40 -2.14 -4.03 -8.56
CA ILE A 40 -0.84 -3.38 -8.81
C ILE A 40 -0.59 -2.28 -7.76
N ALA A 41 -1.57 -1.42 -7.48
CA ALA A 41 -1.43 -0.37 -6.48
C ALA A 41 -1.11 -0.95 -5.09
N LYS A 42 -1.79 -2.04 -4.71
CA LYS A 42 -1.50 -2.75 -3.45
C LYS A 42 -0.09 -3.32 -3.43
N ALA A 43 0.33 -4.04 -4.47
CA ALA A 43 1.66 -4.62 -4.55
C ALA A 43 2.77 -3.54 -4.47
N ILE A 44 2.57 -2.40 -5.14
CA ILE A 44 3.50 -1.25 -5.05
C ILE A 44 3.55 -0.70 -3.63
N SER A 45 2.39 -0.52 -2.98
CA SER A 45 2.32 -0.01 -1.60
C SER A 45 3.05 -0.96 -0.65
N ASP A 46 2.79 -2.25 -0.75
CA ASP A 46 3.37 -3.27 0.11
C ASP A 46 4.91 -3.30 -0.05
N GLU A 47 5.43 -3.24 -1.28
CA GLU A 47 6.88 -3.20 -1.52
C GLU A 47 7.52 -1.89 -1.04
N LYS A 48 6.85 -0.74 -1.20
CA LYS A 48 7.34 0.52 -0.65
C LYS A 48 7.41 0.47 0.88
N SER A 49 6.38 -0.05 1.53
CA SER A 49 6.37 -0.24 2.98
C SER A 49 7.49 -1.18 3.43
N ARG A 50 7.72 -2.28 2.70
CA ARG A 50 8.83 -3.21 2.99
C ARG A 50 10.19 -2.52 2.91
N ARG A 51 10.44 -1.76 1.84
CA ARG A 51 11.71 -1.02 1.66
C ARG A 51 11.91 0.02 2.75
N TRP A 52 10.88 0.78 3.05
CA TRP A 52 10.93 1.78 4.12
C TRP A 52 11.28 1.14 5.47
N LEU A 53 10.66 0.01 5.82
CA LEU A 53 10.98 -0.72 7.05
C LEU A 53 12.43 -1.21 7.10
N LEU A 54 12.98 -1.66 5.97
CA LEU A 54 14.38 -2.07 5.88
C LEU A 54 15.33 -0.88 6.06
N GLU A 55 15.06 0.23 5.36
CA GLU A 55 15.86 1.46 5.42
C GLU A 55 15.83 2.10 6.81
N ASN A 56 14.71 2.00 7.53
CA ASN A 56 14.50 2.64 8.83
C ASN A 56 14.68 1.66 10.00
N ARG A 57 15.19 0.45 9.76
CA ARG A 57 15.26 -0.61 10.80
C ARG A 57 16.03 -0.15 12.03
N GLU A 58 17.20 0.46 11.84
CA GLU A 58 18.04 0.95 12.95
C GLU A 58 17.35 2.08 13.74
N ALA A 59 16.71 3.02 13.04
CA ALA A 59 15.97 4.11 13.68
C ALA A 59 14.78 3.57 14.51
N ILE A 60 14.05 2.59 13.96
CA ILE A 60 12.96 1.90 14.65
C ILE A 60 13.48 1.14 15.87
N GLU A 61 14.59 0.40 15.74
CA GLU A 61 15.20 -0.34 16.85
C GLU A 61 15.67 0.59 17.97
N SER A 62 16.35 1.68 17.63
CA SER A 62 16.78 2.72 18.57
C SER A 62 15.60 3.35 19.30
N SER A 63 14.55 3.71 18.57
CA SER A 63 13.32 4.26 19.16
C SER A 63 12.64 3.26 20.10
N ASN A 64 12.51 1.99 19.67
CA ASN A 64 11.94 0.92 20.49
C ASN A 64 12.77 0.67 21.76
N GLU A 65 14.09 0.73 21.67
CA GLU A 65 14.97 0.57 22.82
C GLU A 65 14.81 1.73 23.81
N TYR A 66 14.73 2.96 23.32
CA TYR A 66 14.44 4.11 24.15
C TYR A 66 13.12 3.94 24.92
N VAL A 67 12.06 3.51 24.24
CA VAL A 67 10.75 3.27 24.87
C VAL A 67 10.82 2.13 25.89
N ARG A 68 11.55 1.04 25.62
CA ARG A 68 11.73 -0.05 26.60
C ARG A 68 12.43 0.42 27.87
N ARG A 69 13.43 1.30 27.74
CA ARG A 69 14.22 1.82 28.86
C ARG A 69 13.50 2.92 29.64
N ASN A 70 12.77 3.80 28.97
CA ASN A 70 12.24 5.04 29.55
C ASN A 70 10.71 5.06 29.68
N GLY A 71 10.02 4.02 29.18
CA GLY A 71 8.58 4.00 29.00
C GLY A 71 8.14 4.84 27.79
N LEU A 72 6.82 4.90 27.58
CA LEU A 72 6.23 5.67 26.48
C LEU A 72 6.40 7.18 26.76
N PRO A 73 7.05 7.94 25.85
CA PRO A 73 7.10 9.38 25.94
C PRO A 73 5.69 9.96 26.09
N LEU A 74 5.55 10.94 26.97
CA LEU A 74 4.30 11.69 27.18
C LEU A 74 3.10 10.83 27.64
N ALA A 75 3.30 9.58 28.05
CA ALA A 75 2.23 8.72 28.56
C ALA A 75 1.45 9.38 29.72
N LYS A 76 2.13 10.20 30.53
CA LYS A 76 1.54 11.01 31.61
C LYS A 76 0.47 12.02 31.17
N TYR A 77 0.35 12.30 29.88
CA TYR A 77 -0.64 13.24 29.31
C TYR A 77 -1.70 12.55 28.46
N ARG A 78 -1.69 11.20 28.38
CA ARG A 78 -2.71 10.46 27.63
C ARG A 78 -4.04 10.55 28.39
N LEU A 79 -4.98 11.33 27.85
CA LEU A 79 -6.38 11.30 28.25
C LEU A 79 -7.03 10.05 27.62
N PHE A 80 -7.77 9.31 28.43
CA PHE A 80 -8.38 8.01 28.17
C PHE A 80 -9.11 7.90 26.83
#